data_AF-A0A6G3PGG5-F1
#
_entry.id   AF-A0A6G3PGG5-F1
#
_cell.length_a   1.000
_cell.length_b   1.000
_cell.length_c   1.000
_cell.angle_alpha   90.00
_cell.angle_beta   90.00
_cell.angle_gamma   90.00
#
_symmetry.space_group_name_H-M   'P 1'
#
loop_
_entity.id
_entity.type
_entity.pdbx_description
1 polymer ?
#
loop_
_entity_poly.entity_id
_entity_poly.type
_entity_poly.pdbx_seq_one_letter_code
_entity_poly.pdbx_strand_id
1 'polypeptide(L)'
;VTGFPQWDGYPLREALAERTGLPVALDKDTNAAALALALAPGGAGGGDFAYLHLGTGLGAGLVLGGRVHRGARTGAGEFGHQTLQL
;
A
#
# COMPACT_ATOMS: atom_id res chain seq x y z
N VAL A 1 -4.30 -14.82 3.08
CA VAL A 1 -5.06 -13.56 2.86
C VAL A 1 -6.46 -13.74 3.44
N THR A 2 -6.94 -12.79 4.25
CA THR A 2 -8.30 -12.87 4.85
C THR A 2 -9.34 -13.03 3.74
N GLY A 3 -10.15 -14.09 3.82
CA GLY A 3 -11.16 -14.42 2.80
C GLY A 3 -10.65 -15.13 1.54
N PHE A 4 -9.35 -15.27 1.34
CA PHE A 4 -8.76 -15.87 0.14
C PHE A 4 -7.48 -16.70 0.46
N PRO A 5 -7.60 -17.88 1.09
CA PRO A 5 -6.45 -18.67 1.53
C PRO A 5 -5.54 -19.13 0.39
N GLN A 6 -6.06 -19.37 -0.81
CA GLN A 6 -5.30 -19.78 -2.01
C GLN A 6 -4.28 -18.73 -2.50
N TRP A 7 -4.35 -17.50 -1.98
CA TRP A 7 -3.38 -16.45 -2.26
C TRP A 7 -2.17 -16.47 -1.32
N ASP A 8 -2.22 -17.27 -0.25
CA ASP A 8 -1.09 -17.37 0.66
C ASP A 8 0.10 -18.05 -0.02
N GLY A 9 1.25 -17.35 -0.05
CA GLY A 9 2.44 -17.78 -0.78
C GLY A 9 2.32 -17.80 -2.31
N TYR A 10 1.19 -17.37 -2.89
CA TYR A 10 1.04 -17.35 -4.35
C TYR A 10 2.00 -16.32 -4.98
N PRO A 11 2.83 -16.71 -5.97
CA PRO A 11 3.82 -15.83 -6.59
C PRO A 11 3.16 -14.89 -7.62
N LEU A 12 2.29 -14.01 -7.13
CA LEU A 12 1.42 -13.17 -7.96
C LEU A 12 2.22 -12.27 -8.91
N ARG A 13 3.33 -11.70 -8.43
CA ARG A 13 4.17 -10.80 -9.22
C ARG A 13 4.75 -11.53 -10.42
N GLU A 14 5.31 -12.71 -10.19
CA GLU A 14 5.95 -13.56 -11.19
C GLU A 14 4.91 -14.07 -12.19
N ALA A 15 3.77 -14.57 -11.69
CA ALA A 15 2.68 -15.05 -12.52
C ALA A 15 2.11 -13.97 -13.45
N LEU A 16 2.02 -12.72 -12.98
CA LEU A 16 1.61 -11.59 -13.81
C LEU A 16 2.69 -11.17 -14.80
N ALA A 17 3.97 -11.19 -14.39
CA ALA A 17 5.09 -10.85 -15.27
C ALA A 17 5.18 -11.83 -16.45
N GLU A 18 5.06 -13.14 -16.22
CA GLU A 18 5.06 -14.15 -17.29
C GLU A 18 3.89 -13.96 -18.26
N ARG A 19 2.68 -13.71 -17.74
CA ARG A 19 1.47 -13.58 -18.58
C ARG A 19 1.44 -12.30 -19.41
N THR A 20 2.03 -11.22 -18.89
CA THR A 20 1.99 -9.91 -19.56
C THR A 20 3.23 -9.64 -20.39
N GLY A 21 4.36 -10.31 -20.10
CA GLY A 21 5.66 -9.98 -20.68
C GLY A 21 6.20 -8.61 -20.23
N LEU A 22 5.64 -8.03 -19.16
CA LEU A 22 5.97 -6.68 -18.69
C LEU A 22 6.54 -6.71 -17.26
N PRO A 23 7.32 -5.69 -16.85
CA PRO A 23 7.71 -5.52 -15.46
C PRO A 23 6.48 -5.31 -14.55
N VAL A 24 6.40 -6.06 -13.45
CA VAL A 24 5.28 -5.98 -12.49
C VAL A 24 5.74 -5.50 -11.12
N ALA A 25 5.05 -4.46 -10.63
CA ALA A 25 5.13 -4.01 -9.24
C ALA A 25 3.89 -4.49 -8.47
N LEU A 26 4.10 -5.14 -7.32
CA LEU A 26 3.04 -5.51 -6.37
C LEU A 26 3.24 -4.76 -5.05
N ASP A 27 2.14 -4.23 -4.52
CA ASP A 27 2.07 -3.47 -3.28
C ASP A 27 0.68 -3.58 -2.63
N LYS A 28 0.52 -3.06 -1.41
CA LYS A 28 -0.79 -2.87 -0.77
C LYS A 28 -1.61 -1.82 -1.52
N ASP A 29 -2.93 -1.97 -1.48
CA ASP A 29 -3.91 -1.02 -2.02
C ASP A 29 -3.71 0.42 -1.51
N THR A 30 -3.52 0.58 -0.21
CA THR A 30 -3.29 1.84 0.50
C THR A 30 -1.98 2.50 0.11
N ASN A 31 -0.92 1.71 -0.12
CA ASN A 31 0.35 2.21 -0.65
C ASN A 31 0.22 2.65 -2.10
N ALA A 32 -0.54 1.92 -2.93
CA ALA A 32 -0.81 2.30 -4.31
C ALA A 32 -1.62 3.60 -4.39
N ALA A 33 -2.62 3.77 -3.52
CA ALA A 33 -3.38 5.01 -3.40
C ALA A 33 -2.49 6.19 -2.95
N ALA A 34 -1.65 6.00 -1.93
CA ALA A 34 -0.71 7.02 -1.48
C ALA A 34 0.30 7.40 -2.58
N LEU A 35 0.78 6.42 -3.36
CA LEU A 35 1.65 6.67 -4.50
C LEU A 35 0.96 7.54 -5.55
N ALA A 36 -0.30 7.24 -5.87
CA ALA A 36 -1.06 8.03 -6.85
C ALA A 36 -1.16 9.51 -6.43
N LEU A 37 -1.41 9.78 -5.13
CA LEU A 37 -1.45 11.14 -4.59
C LEU A 37 -0.08 11.83 -4.60
N ALA A 38 1.01 11.08 -4.35
CA ALA A 38 2.37 11.62 -4.40
C ALA A 38 2.81 11.98 -5.83
N LEU A 39 2.30 11.26 -6.84
CA LEU A 39 2.60 11.50 -8.26
C LEU A 39 1.67 12.52 -8.91
N ALA A 40 0.55 12.88 -8.26
CA ALA A 40 -0.42 13.80 -8.82
C ALA A 40 0.19 15.20 -9.03
N PRO A 41 -0.10 15.87 -10.17
CA PRO A 41 0.31 17.26 -10.38
C PRO A 41 -0.24 18.16 -9.27
N GLY A 42 0.63 18.94 -8.62
CA GLY A 42 0.25 19.76 -7.47
C GLY A 42 -0.10 18.96 -6.19
N GLY A 43 0.10 17.64 -6.20
CA GLY A 43 0.08 16.82 -5.00
C GLY A 43 1.21 17.18 -4.04
N ALA A 44 1.31 16.49 -2.90
CA ALA A 44 2.35 16.68 -1.91
C ALA A 44 3.73 16.16 -2.37
N GLY A 45 4.08 16.36 -3.65
CA GLY A 45 5.30 15.92 -4.31
C GLY A 45 6.54 16.51 -3.65
N GLY A 46 7.05 15.79 -2.64
CA GLY A 46 8.23 16.15 -1.85
C GLY A 46 7.98 16.23 -0.34
N GLY A 47 6.73 16.21 0.12
CA GLY A 47 6.37 16.30 1.54
C GLY A 47 6.04 14.95 2.19
N ASP A 48 5.73 15.03 3.48
CA ASP A 48 5.27 13.90 4.30
C ASP A 48 3.73 13.92 4.39
N PHE A 49 3.08 12.79 4.16
CA PHE A 49 1.64 12.64 4.37
C PHE A 49 1.22 11.20 4.62
N ALA A 50 0.00 11.03 5.15
CA ALA A 50 -0.68 9.75 5.25
C ALA A 50 -1.97 9.78 4.44
N TYR A 51 -2.14 8.81 3.55
CA TYR A 51 -3.44 8.48 2.98
C TYR A 51 -4.17 7.57 3.96
N LEU A 52 -5.40 7.92 4.33
CA LEU A 52 -6.26 7.11 5.18
C LEU A 52 -7.41 6.55 4.35
N HIS A 53 -7.53 5.22 4.35
CA HIS A 53 -8.69 4.53 3.81
C HIS A 53 -9.64 4.17 4.94
N LEU A 54 -10.85 4.74 4.89
CA LEU A 54 -11.95 4.49 5.84
C LEU A 54 -13.07 3.78 5.08
N GLY A 55 -13.21 2.48 5.31
CA GLY A 55 -14.21 1.63 4.66
C GLY A 55 -14.76 0.58 5.62
N THR A 56 -14.77 -0.68 5.20
CA THR A 56 -15.11 -1.81 6.10
C THR A 56 -14.10 -1.96 7.26
N GLY A 57 -12.91 -1.37 7.11
CA GLY A 57 -11.91 -1.19 8.16
C GLY A 57 -11.13 0.10 7.96
N LEU A 58 -10.04 0.25 8.73
CA LEU A 58 -9.11 1.37 8.65
C LEU A 58 -7.74 0.87 8.18
N GLY A 59 -7.23 1.44 7.09
CA GLY A 59 -5.87 1.22 6.61
C GLY A 59 -5.23 2.53 6.17
N ALA A 60 -3.91 2.54 6.06
CA ALA A 60 -3.17 3.73 5.63
C ALA A 60 -1.97 3.42 4.75
N GLY A 61 -1.68 4.36 3.85
CA GLY A 61 -0.44 4.42 3.10
C GLY A 61 0.35 5.65 3.53
N LEU A 62 1.64 5.50 3.80
CA LEU A 62 2.50 6.58 4.29
C LEU A 62 3.43 7.04 3.17
N VAL A 63 3.58 8.34 3.02
CA VAL A 63 4.62 8.96 2.18
C VAL A 63 5.50 9.80 3.09
N LEU A 64 6.80 9.50 3.11
CA LEU A 64 7.81 10.20 3.91
C LEU A 64 8.97 10.58 2.98
N GLY A 65 9.42 11.84 3.04
CA GLY A 65 10.40 12.40 2.12
C GLY A 65 9.98 12.26 0.66
N GLY A 66 8.68 12.40 0.36
CA GLY A 66 8.13 12.21 -0.99
C GLY A 66 8.15 10.77 -1.51
N ARG A 67 8.40 9.76 -0.66
CA ARG A 67 8.43 8.35 -1.06
C ARG A 67 7.49 7.50 -0.22
N VAL A 68 6.82 6.53 -0.84
CA VAL A 68 5.99 5.56 -0.12
C VAL A 68 6.85 4.79 0.89
N HIS A 69 6.48 4.91 2.15
CA HIS A 69 7.11 4.22 3.27
C HIS A 69 6.36 2.91 3.56
N ARG A 70 6.96 1.78 3.17
CA ARG A 70 6.37 0.44 3.27
C ARG A 70 6.65 -0.26 4.62
N GLY A 71 7.66 0.20 5.36
CA GLY A 71 8.20 -0.51 6.52
C GLY A 71 8.99 -1.77 6.13
N ALA A 72 9.63 -2.40 7.11
CA ALA A 72 10.58 -3.51 6.90
C ALA A 72 9.97 -4.75 6.22
N ARG A 73 8.67 -4.98 6.39
CA ARG A 73 7.93 -6.13 5.85
C ARG A 73 6.64 -5.73 5.14
N THR A 74 6.65 -4.58 4.47
CA THR A 74 5.49 -4.02 3.74
C THR A 74 4.23 -3.79 4.59
N GLY A 75 4.35 -3.79 5.92
CA GLY A 75 3.24 -3.67 6.88
C GLY A 75 3.11 -2.30 7.55
N ALA A 76 3.76 -1.26 7.03
CA ALA A 76 3.51 0.10 7.55
C ALA A 76 2.07 0.53 7.25
N GLY A 77 1.46 1.29 8.17
CA GLY A 77 0.12 1.85 7.98
C GLY A 77 -1.06 0.92 8.32
N GLU A 78 -0.82 -0.18 9.04
CA GLU A 78 -1.87 -1.04 9.63
C GLU A 78 -2.57 -0.36 10.84
N PHE A 79 -3.06 0.88 10.65
CA PHE A 79 -3.61 1.69 11.74
C PHE A 79 -4.93 1.16 12.29
N GLY A 80 -5.69 0.38 11.53
CA GLY A 80 -6.90 -0.29 12.02
C GLY A 80 -6.65 -1.28 13.17
N HIS A 81 -5.39 -1.62 13.45
CA HIS A 81 -5.00 -2.51 14.54
C HIS A 81 -4.43 -1.78 15.77
N GLN A 82 -4.42 -0.45 15.78
CA GLN A 82 -3.98 0.32 16.96
C GLN A 82 -5.05 0.34 18.04
N THR A 83 -4.63 0.20 19.30
CA THR A 83 -5.51 0.38 20.46
C THR A 83 -5.73 1.86 20.70
N LEU A 84 -6.97 2.25 20.98
CA LEU A 84 -7.33 3.62 21.35
C LEU A 84 -7.59 3.68 22.86
N GLN A 85 -7.13 4.74 23.49
CA GLN A 85 -7.58 5.14 24.83
C GLN A 85 -8.59 6.26 24.66
N LEU A 86 -9.78 6.07 25.22
CA LEU A 86 -10.88 7.04 25.21
C LEU A 86 -10.85 7.92 26.47
#